data_AF-A0A2P4NYT0-F1
#
_entry.id   AF-A0A2P4NYT0-F1
#
_cell.length_a   1.000
_cell.length_b   1.000
_cell.length_c   1.000
_cell.angle_alpha   90.00
_cell.angle_beta   90.00
_cell.angle_gamma   90.00
#
_symmetry.space_group_name_H-M   'P 1'
#
loop_
_entity.id
_entity.type
_entity.pdbx_description
1 polymer ?
#
loop_
_entity_poly.entity_id
_entity_poly.type
_entity_poly.pdbx_seq_one_letter_code
_entity_poly.pdbx_strand_id
1 'polypeptide(L)'
;MRICTFNAGLIKEECSTNLQFITESEAVAVYCMENLKKQNLAQAGTNFMVLGCRSDRFIDLTTRKVLNNDQLGETTERYGSTRGEHAYIETELIEYLRGILGDVHMDLLRDNGQMQYLIQQFCNYCKISFTGDEKDFVIYDLKIEHIERYIKDDNIRKKFEDLDWIIEIYFLTMKSIFEPVIRRNLSLIKTLLDNNVHETFSAIFLVGDFCESKYLQKRIKQEFSHRVFNILVPFQPTVAISRGAVIYGLP
;
A
#
# COMPACT_ATOMS: atom_id res chain seq x y z
N MET A 1 -18.31 18.63 -2.66
CA MET A 1 -17.30 18.67 -3.75
C MET A 1 -17.56 19.75 -4.78
N ARG A 2 -18.72 19.80 -5.45
CA ARG A 2 -19.04 20.84 -6.46
C ARG A 2 -18.97 22.26 -5.89
N ILE A 3 -19.67 22.53 -4.80
CA ILE A 3 -19.59 23.81 -4.06
C ILE A 3 -18.15 24.13 -3.65
N CYS A 4 -17.40 23.15 -3.17
CA CYS A 4 -15.99 23.35 -2.79
C CYS A 4 -15.13 23.79 -3.99
N THR A 5 -15.38 23.22 -5.16
CA THR A 5 -14.67 23.54 -6.41
C THR A 5 -14.99 24.95 -6.88
N PHE A 6 -16.26 25.36 -6.76
CA PHE A 6 -16.70 26.73 -7.04
C PHE A 6 -16.09 27.74 -6.06
N ASN A 7 -16.17 27.47 -4.75
CA ASN A 7 -15.60 28.33 -3.72
C ASN A 7 -14.07 28.46 -3.81
N ALA A 8 -13.39 27.44 -4.33
CA ALA A 8 -11.95 27.49 -4.61
C ALA A 8 -11.59 28.26 -5.90
N GLY A 9 -12.58 28.77 -6.65
CA GLY A 9 -12.37 29.51 -7.90
C GLY A 9 -11.94 28.65 -9.08
N LEU A 10 -12.06 27.31 -8.99
CA LEU A 10 -11.67 26.39 -10.06
C LEU A 10 -12.73 26.31 -11.19
N ILE A 11 -13.97 26.66 -10.87
CA ILE A 11 -15.07 26.82 -11.84
C ILE A 11 -15.77 28.16 -11.60
N LYS A 12 -16.27 28.78 -12.68
CA LYS A 12 -16.95 30.09 -12.62
C LYS A 12 -18.40 30.02 -12.16
N GLU A 13 -19.02 28.85 -12.28
CA GLU A 13 -20.42 28.61 -11.95
C GLU A 13 -20.51 27.27 -11.21
N GLU A 14 -21.35 27.18 -10.19
CA GLU A 14 -21.52 25.95 -9.42
C GLU A 14 -21.93 24.76 -10.31
N CYS A 15 -22.86 24.99 -11.24
CA CYS A 15 -23.38 23.98 -12.17
C CYS A 15 -22.62 23.92 -13.50
N SER A 16 -21.31 24.23 -13.52
CA SER A 16 -20.52 24.17 -14.75
C SER A 16 -20.52 22.75 -15.36
N THR A 17 -20.79 22.68 -16.66
CA THR A 17 -20.69 21.46 -17.50
C THR A 17 -19.26 21.01 -17.74
N ASN A 18 -18.28 21.90 -17.51
CA ASN A 18 -16.85 21.59 -17.58
C ASN A 18 -16.34 20.84 -16.33
N LEU A 19 -17.21 20.59 -15.35
CA LEU A 19 -16.90 19.77 -14.18
C LEU A 19 -17.58 18.41 -14.28
N GLN A 20 -16.77 17.38 -14.43
CA GLN A 20 -17.18 15.98 -14.37
C GLN A 20 -16.64 15.33 -13.08
N PHE A 21 -17.39 14.36 -12.56
CA PHE A 21 -16.97 13.56 -11.42
C PHE A 21 -16.66 12.14 -11.89
N ILE A 22 -15.60 11.58 -11.33
CA ILE A 22 -15.20 10.19 -11.50
C ILE A 22 -14.91 9.62 -10.12
N THR A 23 -15.22 8.34 -9.91
CA THR A 23 -14.84 7.66 -8.67
C THR A 23 -13.34 7.35 -8.65
N GLU A 24 -12.74 7.21 -7.46
CA GLU A 24 -11.31 6.86 -7.35
C GLU A 24 -10.99 5.54 -8.07
N SER A 25 -11.86 4.53 -7.95
CA SER A 25 -11.67 3.22 -8.58
C SER A 25 -11.81 3.27 -10.10
N GLU A 26 -12.73 4.08 -10.64
CA GLU A 26 -12.82 4.32 -12.09
C GLU A 26 -11.60 5.06 -12.62
N ALA A 27 -11.14 6.09 -11.90
CA ALA A 27 -9.95 6.83 -12.30
C ALA A 27 -8.72 5.90 -12.38
N VAL A 28 -8.52 5.07 -11.36
CA VAL A 28 -7.45 4.06 -11.38
C VAL A 28 -7.62 3.10 -12.56
N ALA A 29 -8.84 2.62 -12.82
CA ALA A 29 -9.09 1.71 -13.94
C ALA A 29 -8.77 2.36 -15.30
N VAL A 30 -9.14 3.62 -15.51
CA VAL A 30 -8.78 4.41 -16.71
C VAL A 30 -7.26 4.50 -16.85
N TYR A 31 -6.56 4.80 -15.77
CA TYR A 31 -5.11 4.88 -15.78
C TYR A 31 -4.45 3.52 -16.09
N CYS A 32 -4.96 2.43 -15.52
CA CYS A 32 -4.49 1.07 -15.81
C CYS A 32 -4.77 0.67 -17.27
N MET A 33 -5.93 1.03 -17.81
CA MET A 33 -6.28 0.77 -19.21
C MET A 33 -5.29 1.44 -20.18
N GLU A 34 -4.92 2.70 -19.92
CA GLU A 34 -3.90 3.39 -20.72
C GLU A 34 -2.52 2.70 -20.65
N ASN A 35 -2.17 2.13 -19.51
CA ASN A 35 -0.94 1.31 -19.39
C ASN A 35 -1.08 -0.04 -20.11
N LEU A 36 -2.27 -0.64 -20.10
CA LEU A 36 -2.57 -1.89 -20.80
C LEU A 36 -2.47 -1.72 -22.32
N LYS A 37 -2.96 -0.59 -22.85
CA LYS A 37 -2.82 -0.21 -24.27
C LYS A 37 -1.37 -0.06 -24.68
N LYS A 38 -0.54 0.62 -23.88
CA LYS A 38 0.90 0.77 -24.13
C LYS A 38 1.65 -0.57 -24.19
N GLN A 39 1.12 -1.60 -23.55
CA GLN A 39 1.67 -2.96 -23.58
C GLN A 39 1.03 -3.86 -24.65
N ASN A 40 0.14 -3.33 -25.49
CA ASN A 40 -0.63 -4.09 -26.49
C ASN A 40 -1.49 -5.22 -25.91
N LEU A 41 -1.93 -5.07 -24.66
CA LEU A 41 -2.74 -6.07 -23.93
C LEU A 41 -4.24 -5.69 -23.87
N ALA A 42 -4.60 -4.46 -24.26
CA ALA A 42 -5.97 -3.95 -24.20
C ALA A 42 -6.80 -4.43 -25.40
N GLN A 43 -7.20 -5.70 -25.39
CA GLN A 43 -8.10 -6.27 -26.39
C GLN A 43 -9.53 -6.33 -25.85
N ALA A 44 -10.52 -6.08 -26.69
CA ALA A 44 -11.92 -6.19 -26.29
C ALA A 44 -12.22 -7.61 -25.78
N GLY A 45 -12.94 -7.69 -24.66
CA GLY A 45 -13.23 -8.94 -23.96
C GLY A 45 -12.20 -9.36 -22.93
N THR A 46 -11.03 -8.71 -22.86
CA THR A 46 -10.00 -9.02 -21.84
C THR A 46 -10.40 -8.48 -20.47
N ASN A 47 -10.09 -9.25 -19.43
CA ASN A 47 -10.24 -8.82 -18.04
C ASN A 47 -8.87 -8.41 -17.48
N PHE A 48 -8.86 -7.43 -16.58
CA PHE A 48 -7.70 -7.10 -15.77
C PHE A 48 -8.13 -6.83 -14.32
N MET A 49 -7.20 -7.07 -13.41
CA MET A 49 -7.37 -6.80 -11.99
C MET A 49 -6.60 -5.54 -11.62
N VAL A 50 -7.12 -4.80 -10.65
CA VAL A 50 -6.44 -3.69 -10.00
C VAL A 50 -6.40 -4.00 -8.52
N LEU A 51 -5.19 -4.16 -7.97
CA LEU A 51 -4.93 -4.19 -6.56
C LEU A 51 -4.48 -2.79 -6.13
N GLY A 52 -5.37 -2.06 -5.46
CA GLY A 52 -5.06 -0.78 -4.83
C GLY A 52 -4.56 -0.99 -3.40
N CYS A 53 -3.27 -0.85 -3.15
CA CYS A 53 -2.65 -0.90 -1.82
C CYS A 53 -2.28 0.52 -1.37
N ARG A 54 -3.17 1.13 -0.59
CA ARG A 54 -2.92 2.43 0.05
C ARG A 54 -2.50 2.24 1.49
N SER A 55 -1.51 2.98 1.96
CA SER A 55 -1.05 2.87 3.36
C SER A 55 -2.13 3.18 4.38
N ASP A 56 -2.95 4.19 4.09
CA ASP A 56 -3.92 4.79 4.99
C ASP A 56 -5.32 4.20 4.87
N ARG A 57 -5.58 3.49 3.77
CA ARG A 57 -6.92 3.05 3.37
C ARG A 57 -6.90 1.61 2.89
N PHE A 58 -8.08 1.11 2.58
CA PHE A 58 -8.32 -0.30 2.31
C PHE A 58 -7.53 -0.81 1.10
N ILE A 59 -7.27 -2.12 1.11
CA ILE A 59 -6.93 -2.84 -0.12
C ILE A 59 -8.19 -2.82 -0.98
N ASP A 60 -8.16 -2.12 -2.10
CA ASP A 60 -9.22 -2.12 -3.10
C ASP A 60 -8.83 -3.08 -4.21
N LEU A 61 -9.33 -4.32 -4.14
CA LEU A 61 -9.18 -5.25 -5.24
C LEU A 61 -10.41 -5.17 -6.14
N THR A 62 -10.22 -4.74 -7.38
CA THR A 62 -11.30 -4.58 -8.37
C THR A 62 -10.96 -5.29 -9.67
N THR A 63 -12.00 -5.79 -10.35
CA THR A 63 -11.89 -6.36 -11.70
C THR A 63 -12.54 -5.46 -12.72
N ARG A 64 -11.97 -5.42 -13.92
CA ARG A 64 -12.49 -4.63 -15.04
C ARG A 64 -12.37 -5.42 -16.33
N LYS A 65 -13.39 -5.27 -17.18
CA LYS A 65 -13.41 -5.81 -18.52
C LYS A 65 -13.21 -4.69 -19.54
N VAL A 66 -12.30 -4.90 -20.49
CA VAL A 66 -12.15 -4.02 -21.65
C VAL A 66 -13.28 -4.33 -22.63
N LEU A 67 -14.08 -3.33 -22.96
CA LEU A 67 -15.15 -3.41 -23.95
C LEU A 67 -14.65 -2.93 -25.32
N ASN A 68 -15.52 -3.01 -26.32
CA ASN A 68 -15.25 -2.40 -27.62
C ASN A 68 -15.07 -0.88 -27.49
N ASN A 69 -14.35 -0.28 -28.44
CA ASN A 69 -14.08 1.17 -28.49
C ASN A 69 -13.33 1.71 -27.26
N ASP A 70 -12.41 0.91 -26.69
CA ASP A 70 -11.60 1.31 -25.53
C ASP A 70 -12.40 1.75 -24.30
N GLN A 71 -13.59 1.19 -24.12
CA GLN A 71 -14.42 1.47 -22.95
C GLN A 71 -14.18 0.44 -21.85
N LEU A 72 -14.43 0.85 -20.61
CA LEU A 72 -14.38 -0.04 -19.45
C LEU A 72 -15.78 -0.51 -19.08
N GLY A 73 -15.93 -1.82 -18.89
CA GLY A 73 -17.14 -2.40 -18.32
C GLY A 73 -17.30 -2.09 -16.84
N GLU A 74 -18.46 -2.46 -16.31
CA GLU A 74 -18.75 -2.35 -14.88
C GLU A 74 -17.76 -3.16 -14.05
N THR A 75 -17.55 -2.71 -12.80
CA THR A 75 -16.72 -3.47 -11.85
C THR A 75 -17.49 -4.70 -11.42
N THR A 76 -16.93 -5.88 -11.64
CA THR A 76 -17.63 -7.13 -11.32
C THR A 76 -17.52 -7.47 -9.84
N GLU A 77 -16.37 -7.19 -9.21
CA GLU A 77 -16.13 -7.50 -7.79
C GLU A 77 -15.28 -6.43 -7.10
N ARG A 78 -15.59 -6.13 -5.84
CA ARG A 78 -14.77 -5.28 -4.96
C ARG A 78 -14.63 -5.95 -3.59
N TYR A 79 -13.39 -6.26 -3.21
CA TYR A 79 -13.09 -6.76 -1.87
C TYR A 79 -12.46 -5.66 -1.04
N GLY A 80 -13.08 -5.36 0.11
CA GLY A 80 -12.62 -4.35 1.05
C GLY A 80 -12.18 -4.96 2.38
N SER A 81 -11.08 -4.45 2.90
CA SER A 81 -10.59 -4.64 4.27
C SER A 81 -11.24 -3.62 5.23
N THR A 82 -11.12 -3.75 6.55
CA THR A 82 -11.49 -2.68 7.52
C THR A 82 -10.28 -1.97 8.12
N ARG A 83 -9.06 -2.46 7.90
CA ARG A 83 -7.81 -1.87 8.40
C ARG A 83 -6.80 -1.72 7.26
N GLY A 84 -6.12 -0.57 7.20
CA GLY A 84 -5.08 -0.26 6.21
C GLY A 84 -3.79 -1.04 6.46
N GLU A 85 -2.94 -1.14 5.46
CA GLU A 85 -1.70 -1.94 5.50
C GLU A 85 -0.68 -1.40 6.50
N HIS A 86 -0.61 -0.07 6.63
CA HIS A 86 0.27 0.58 7.60
C HIS A 86 -0.04 0.14 9.04
N ALA A 87 -1.33 0.04 9.37
CA ALA A 87 -1.78 -0.35 10.71
C ALA A 87 -1.47 -1.82 11.04
N TYR A 88 -1.22 -2.69 10.05
CA TYR A 88 -0.73 -4.05 10.29
C TYR A 88 0.76 -4.04 10.62
N ILE A 89 1.56 -3.34 9.81
CA ILE A 89 3.01 -3.18 10.04
C ILE A 89 3.27 -2.53 11.40
N GLU A 90 2.51 -1.49 11.74
CA GLU A 90 2.55 -0.84 13.05
C GLU A 90 2.29 -1.82 14.19
N THR A 91 1.26 -2.65 14.07
CA THR A 91 0.90 -3.63 15.11
C THR A 91 2.06 -4.60 15.35
N GLU A 92 2.59 -5.20 14.28
CA GLU A 92 3.69 -6.16 14.38
C GLU A 92 4.98 -5.53 14.90
N LEU A 93 5.29 -4.30 14.49
CA LEU A 93 6.43 -3.54 15.02
C LEU A 93 6.25 -3.26 16.52
N ILE A 94 5.07 -2.81 16.95
CA ILE A 94 4.78 -2.53 18.36
C ILE A 94 4.93 -3.81 19.21
N GLU A 95 4.41 -4.95 18.74
CA GLU A 95 4.55 -6.23 19.45
C GLU A 95 6.03 -6.65 19.56
N TYR A 96 6.81 -6.47 18.49
CA TYR A 96 8.24 -6.74 18.52
C TYR A 96 8.99 -5.85 19.52
N LEU A 97 8.73 -4.54 19.50
CA LEU A 97 9.35 -3.59 20.43
C LEU A 97 8.95 -3.89 21.89
N ARG A 98 7.69 -4.26 22.12
CA ARG A 98 7.21 -4.70 23.44
C ARG A 98 7.95 -5.95 23.93
N GLY A 99 8.27 -6.89 23.06
CA GLY A 99 9.06 -8.07 23.42
C GLY A 99 10.47 -7.74 23.92
N ILE A 100 11.08 -6.65 23.43
CA ILE A 100 12.44 -6.21 23.79
C ILE A 100 12.43 -5.34 25.05
N LEU A 101 11.54 -4.35 25.06
CA LEU A 101 11.51 -3.28 26.05
C LEU A 101 10.58 -3.60 27.23
N GLY A 102 9.53 -4.39 27.01
CA GLY A 102 8.45 -4.62 27.97
C GLY A 102 7.44 -3.48 28.03
N ASP A 103 6.30 -3.73 28.68
CA ASP A 103 5.15 -2.81 28.68
C ASP A 103 5.45 -1.43 29.27
N VAL A 104 6.17 -1.38 30.40
CA VAL A 104 6.49 -0.13 31.10
C VAL A 104 7.25 0.86 30.19
N HIS A 105 8.23 0.36 29.44
CA HIS A 105 9.02 1.18 28.52
C HIS A 105 8.22 1.56 27.27
N MET A 106 7.38 0.64 26.78
CA MET A 106 6.50 0.93 25.64
C MET A 106 5.46 2.00 25.95
N ASP A 107 4.89 1.98 27.16
CA ASP A 107 3.95 3.01 27.61
C ASP A 107 4.64 4.37 27.73
N LEU A 108 5.88 4.41 28.23
CA LEU A 108 6.68 5.63 28.21
C LEU A 108 6.90 6.16 26.79
N LEU A 109 7.24 5.29 25.82
CA LEU A 109 7.42 5.70 24.42
C LEU A 109 6.11 6.23 23.83
N ARG A 110 4.97 5.62 24.17
CA ARG A 110 3.63 6.05 23.72
C ARG A 110 3.28 7.43 24.26
N ASP A 111 3.41 7.64 25.56
CA ASP A 111 2.99 8.87 26.25
C ASP A 111 3.79 10.10 25.81
N ASN A 112 5.03 9.89 25.36
CA ASN A 112 5.93 10.94 24.90
C ASN A 112 5.96 11.09 23.37
N GLY A 113 5.07 10.41 22.64
CA GLY A 113 5.01 10.45 21.17
C GLY A 113 6.18 9.78 20.44
N GLN A 114 7.17 9.25 21.17
CA GLN A 114 8.33 8.56 20.60
C GLN A 114 7.95 7.27 19.88
N MET A 115 6.89 6.58 20.32
CA MET A 115 6.38 5.40 19.62
C MET A 115 5.98 5.74 18.17
N GLN A 116 5.32 6.88 17.95
CA GLN A 116 4.95 7.32 16.60
C GLN A 116 6.17 7.72 15.76
N TYR A 117 7.18 8.32 16.39
CA TYR A 117 8.45 8.62 15.72
C TYR A 117 9.15 7.34 15.25
N LEU A 118 9.26 6.33 16.11
CA LEU A 118 9.86 5.03 15.78
C LEU A 118 9.12 4.33 14.62
N ILE A 119 7.79 4.33 14.67
CA ILE A 119 6.94 3.81 13.59
C ILE A 119 7.24 4.54 12.29
N GLN A 120 7.27 5.88 12.32
CA GLN A 120 7.52 6.68 11.12
C GLN A 120 8.91 6.45 10.56
N GLN A 121 9.94 6.36 11.41
CA GLN A 121 11.29 6.01 10.99
C GLN A 121 11.34 4.65 10.28
N PHE A 122 10.76 3.63 10.93
CA PHE A 122 10.70 2.27 10.38
C PHE A 122 9.97 2.24 9.03
N CYS A 123 8.79 2.85 8.93
CA CYS A 123 7.98 2.85 7.72
C CYS A 123 8.64 3.62 6.57
N ASN A 124 9.28 4.76 6.84
CA ASN A 124 9.98 5.53 5.82
C ASN A 124 11.14 4.75 5.21
N TYR A 125 11.87 3.98 6.02
CA TYR A 125 13.01 3.21 5.55
C TYR A 125 12.57 1.91 4.89
N CYS A 126 11.78 1.08 5.58
CA CYS A 126 11.60 -0.33 5.25
C CYS A 126 10.54 -0.57 4.18
N LYS A 127 9.51 0.28 4.08
CA LYS A 127 8.32 0.03 3.26
C LYS A 127 8.65 -0.19 1.79
N ILE A 128 9.58 0.60 1.24
CA ILE A 128 9.97 0.54 -0.18
C ILE A 128 11.27 -0.25 -0.36
N SER A 129 12.22 -0.13 0.57
CA SER A 129 13.57 -0.69 0.41
C SER A 129 13.63 -2.20 0.64
N PHE A 130 12.78 -2.76 1.52
CA PHE A 130 12.84 -4.18 1.86
C PHE A 130 12.43 -5.05 0.66
N THR A 131 13.34 -5.94 0.26
CA THR A 131 13.18 -6.85 -0.89
C THR A 131 12.75 -8.25 -0.49
N GLY A 132 12.89 -8.60 0.80
CA GLY A 132 12.79 -9.98 1.28
C GLY A 132 13.90 -10.89 0.76
N ASP A 133 15.03 -10.34 0.32
CA ASP A 133 16.26 -11.07 0.04
C ASP A 133 17.25 -10.86 1.18
N GLU A 134 17.73 -11.96 1.76
CA GLU A 134 18.66 -11.91 2.89
C GLU A 134 20.05 -11.43 2.45
N LYS A 135 20.44 -11.71 1.20
CA LYS A 135 21.78 -11.36 0.69
C LYS A 135 21.98 -9.85 0.56
N ASP A 136 20.89 -9.12 0.31
CA ASP A 136 20.88 -7.67 0.14
C ASP A 136 20.44 -6.95 1.43
N PHE A 137 20.19 -7.69 2.51
CA PHE A 137 19.68 -7.14 3.75
C PHE A 137 20.80 -6.56 4.61
N VAL A 138 20.63 -5.29 5.00
CA VAL A 138 21.46 -4.62 6.00
C VAL A 138 20.63 -4.54 7.28
N ILE A 139 21.26 -4.86 8.42
CA ILE A 139 20.64 -4.69 9.74
C ILE A 139 20.09 -3.27 9.85
N TYR A 140 18.83 -3.16 10.26
CA TYR A 140 18.17 -1.88 10.38
C TYR A 140 18.23 -1.40 11.82
N ASP A 141 18.97 -0.31 12.04
CA ASP A 141 19.12 0.31 13.35
C ASP A 141 17.96 1.27 13.60
N LEU A 142 17.03 0.87 14.47
CA LEU A 142 15.95 1.72 14.92
C LEU A 142 16.41 2.55 16.13
N LYS A 143 16.55 3.86 15.94
CA LYS A 143 17.09 4.77 16.96
C LYS A 143 16.01 5.30 17.88
N ILE A 144 16.23 5.17 19.18
CA ILE A 144 15.38 5.73 20.24
C ILE A 144 15.96 7.08 20.64
N GLU A 145 15.36 8.16 20.15
CA GLU A 145 15.87 9.49 20.36
C GLU A 145 15.02 10.27 21.38
N HIS A 146 15.65 11.25 22.05
CA HIS A 146 14.95 12.27 22.84
C HIS A 146 14.06 11.79 24.00
N ILE A 147 14.16 10.53 24.42
CA ILE A 147 13.39 9.97 25.54
C ILE A 147 14.04 10.24 26.92
N GLU A 148 15.36 10.47 26.96
CA GLU A 148 16.17 10.68 28.18
C GLU A 148 15.55 11.70 29.15
N ARG A 149 15.07 12.82 28.61
CA ARG A 149 14.45 13.93 29.37
C ARG A 149 13.13 13.55 30.06
N TYR A 150 12.52 12.43 29.68
CA TYR A 150 11.26 11.94 30.24
C TYR A 150 11.46 10.78 31.23
N ILE A 151 12.68 10.23 31.32
CA ILE A 151 12.99 9.12 32.22
C ILE A 151 13.48 9.65 33.56
N LYS A 152 12.64 9.49 34.59
CA LYS A 152 12.97 9.84 35.99
C LYS A 152 13.48 8.67 36.82
N ASP A 153 13.20 7.44 36.39
CA ASP A 153 13.57 6.21 37.09
C ASP A 153 14.84 5.62 36.44
N ASP A 154 15.90 5.47 37.23
CA ASP A 154 17.19 4.94 36.78
C ASP A 154 17.09 3.48 36.28
N ASN A 155 16.17 2.67 36.81
CA ASN A 155 15.96 1.30 36.33
C ASN A 155 15.35 1.28 34.93
N ILE A 156 14.45 2.21 34.63
CA ILE A 156 13.85 2.38 33.29
C ILE A 156 14.93 2.89 32.33
N ARG A 157 15.78 3.82 32.79
CA ARG A 157 16.87 4.37 31.98
C ARG A 157 17.86 3.30 31.56
N LYS A 158 18.28 2.47 32.52
CA LYS A 158 19.29 1.44 32.31
C LYS A 158 18.94 0.51 31.15
N LYS A 159 17.67 0.16 30.96
CA LYS A 159 17.26 -0.73 29.85
C LYS A 159 17.53 -0.10 28.48
N PHE A 160 17.35 1.21 28.33
CA PHE A 160 17.65 1.90 27.07
C PHE A 160 19.16 2.12 26.88
N GLU A 161 19.89 2.39 27.97
CA GLU A 161 21.36 2.50 27.96
C GLU A 161 22.02 1.17 27.62
N ASP A 162 21.53 0.05 28.15
CA ASP A 162 22.01 -1.31 27.84
C ASP A 162 21.81 -1.68 26.35
N LEU A 163 20.91 -0.97 25.65
CA LEU A 163 20.65 -1.11 24.21
C LEU A 163 21.41 -0.06 23.38
N ASP A 164 22.23 0.80 24.01
CA ASP A 164 22.85 1.96 23.38
C ASP A 164 21.84 2.83 22.60
N TRP A 165 20.58 2.88 23.06
CA TRP A 165 19.46 3.58 22.42
C TRP A 165 19.15 3.12 20.99
N ILE A 166 19.61 1.93 20.59
CA ILE A 166 19.43 1.37 19.25
C ILE A 166 18.79 -0.02 19.35
N ILE A 167 17.75 -0.25 18.57
CA ILE A 167 17.16 -1.58 18.38
C ILE A 167 17.52 -2.07 16.99
N GLU A 168 18.37 -3.08 16.92
CA GLU A 168 18.77 -3.74 15.69
C GLU A 168 17.67 -4.69 15.19
N ILE A 169 17.15 -4.43 13.98
CA ILE A 169 16.16 -5.28 13.33
C ILE A 169 16.85 -6.14 12.27
N TYR A 170 16.94 -7.44 12.58
CA TYR A 170 17.52 -8.46 11.72
C TYR A 170 16.55 -8.93 10.63
N PHE A 171 17.07 -9.62 9.61
CA PHE A 171 16.31 -10.04 8.43
C PHE A 171 15.04 -10.84 8.77
N LEU A 172 15.16 -11.85 9.65
CA LEU A 172 14.02 -12.70 10.02
C LEU A 172 12.92 -11.91 10.74
N THR A 173 13.31 -10.95 11.59
CA THR A 173 12.39 -10.03 12.26
C THR A 173 11.72 -9.08 11.27
N MET A 174 12.50 -8.47 10.37
CA MET A 174 11.96 -7.61 9.32
C MET A 174 10.92 -8.38 8.50
N LYS A 175 11.28 -9.60 8.09
CA LYS A 175 10.38 -10.48 7.36
C LYS A 175 9.12 -10.80 8.16
N SER A 176 9.23 -11.11 9.46
CA SER A 176 8.06 -11.43 10.28
C SER A 176 7.11 -10.24 10.44
N ILE A 177 7.63 -9.01 10.53
CA ILE A 177 6.82 -7.78 10.60
C ILE A 177 5.99 -7.58 9.31
N PHE A 178 6.58 -7.86 8.14
CA PHE A 178 5.90 -7.68 6.85
C PHE A 178 5.01 -8.86 6.46
N GLU A 179 5.29 -10.07 6.92
CA GLU A 179 4.64 -11.27 6.42
C GLU A 179 3.10 -11.27 6.61
N PRO A 180 2.51 -10.79 7.72
CA PRO A 180 1.06 -10.70 7.88
C PRO A 180 0.38 -9.85 6.82
N VAL A 181 0.94 -8.68 6.48
CA VAL A 181 0.39 -7.80 5.44
C VAL A 181 0.58 -8.38 4.05
N ILE A 182 1.69 -9.07 3.79
CA ILE A 182 1.90 -9.80 2.53
C ILE A 182 0.87 -10.91 2.37
N ARG A 183 0.72 -11.80 3.36
CA ARG A 183 -0.21 -12.94 3.29
C ARG A 183 -1.64 -12.49 3.05
N ARG A 184 -2.05 -11.37 3.65
CA ARG A 184 -3.38 -10.77 3.42
C ARG A 184 -3.59 -10.40 1.96
N ASN A 185 -2.65 -9.68 1.36
CA ASN A 185 -2.69 -9.31 -0.06
C ASN A 185 -2.76 -10.53 -0.98
N LEU A 186 -1.91 -11.53 -0.72
CA LEU A 186 -1.93 -12.78 -1.48
C LEU A 186 -3.28 -13.49 -1.33
N SER A 187 -3.83 -13.56 -0.11
CA SER A 187 -5.14 -14.19 0.13
C SER A 187 -6.26 -13.50 -0.64
N LEU A 188 -6.28 -12.16 -0.71
CA LEU A 188 -7.31 -11.43 -1.44
C LEU A 188 -7.25 -11.70 -2.94
N ILE A 189 -6.05 -11.64 -3.53
CA ILE A 189 -5.84 -11.97 -4.95
C ILE A 189 -6.25 -13.41 -5.21
N LYS A 190 -5.84 -14.35 -4.35
CA LYS A 190 -6.18 -15.77 -4.48
C LYS A 190 -7.70 -15.98 -4.44
N THR A 191 -8.40 -15.43 -3.44
CA THR A 191 -9.86 -15.54 -3.32
C THR A 191 -10.56 -15.04 -4.57
N LEU A 192 -10.15 -13.89 -5.11
CA LEU A 192 -10.77 -13.35 -6.32
C LEU A 192 -10.53 -14.25 -7.53
N LEU A 193 -9.29 -14.71 -7.73
CA LEU A 193 -8.96 -15.61 -8.83
C LEU A 193 -9.67 -16.98 -8.69
N ASP A 194 -9.85 -17.47 -7.47
CA ASP A 194 -10.54 -18.74 -7.18
C ASP A 194 -12.07 -18.61 -7.36
N ASN A 195 -12.64 -17.43 -7.09
CA ASN A 195 -14.05 -17.15 -7.39
C ASN A 195 -14.31 -16.96 -8.89
N ASN A 196 -13.27 -16.62 -9.67
CA ASN A 196 -13.36 -16.32 -11.10
C ASN A 196 -12.56 -17.32 -11.96
N VAL A 197 -12.61 -18.61 -11.62
CA VAL A 197 -11.89 -19.68 -12.35
C VAL A 197 -12.26 -19.82 -13.82
N HIS A 198 -13.43 -19.33 -14.23
CA HIS A 198 -13.90 -19.34 -15.61
C HIS A 198 -13.44 -18.11 -16.41
N GLU A 199 -12.88 -17.11 -15.73
CA GLU A 199 -12.36 -15.90 -16.36
C GLU A 199 -10.85 -15.98 -16.56
N THR A 200 -10.36 -15.30 -17.58
CA THR A 200 -8.93 -15.14 -17.82
C THR A 200 -8.54 -13.68 -17.62
N PHE A 201 -7.64 -13.44 -16.68
CA PHE A 201 -7.10 -12.10 -16.42
C PHE A 201 -5.82 -11.91 -17.21
N SER A 202 -5.82 -10.88 -18.07
CA SER A 202 -4.66 -10.49 -18.87
C SER A 202 -3.54 -9.87 -18.03
N ALA A 203 -3.91 -9.15 -16.97
CA ALA A 203 -2.98 -8.47 -16.09
C ALA A 203 -3.53 -8.24 -14.67
N ILE A 204 -2.62 -8.13 -13.70
CA ILE A 204 -2.85 -7.55 -12.37
C ILE A 204 -2.05 -6.26 -12.28
N PHE A 205 -2.73 -5.14 -12.08
CA PHE A 205 -2.10 -3.85 -11.81
C PHE A 205 -1.97 -3.62 -10.31
N LEU A 206 -0.77 -3.28 -9.87
CA LEU A 206 -0.43 -2.93 -8.50
C LEU A 206 -0.36 -1.40 -8.39
N VAL A 207 -1.34 -0.81 -7.71
CA VAL A 207 -1.55 0.64 -7.64
C VAL A 207 -1.57 1.10 -6.17
N GLY A 208 -1.08 2.31 -5.90
CA GLY A 208 -0.93 2.82 -4.54
C GLY A 208 0.50 2.73 -4.03
N ASP A 209 0.72 3.31 -2.86
CA ASP A 209 2.05 3.60 -2.32
C ASP A 209 2.72 2.35 -1.71
N PHE A 210 1.95 1.41 -1.15
CA PHE A 210 2.51 0.15 -0.68
C PHE A 210 2.76 -0.84 -1.83
N CYS A 211 2.09 -0.68 -2.97
CA CYS A 211 2.43 -1.43 -4.19
C CYS A 211 3.85 -1.11 -4.70
N GLU A 212 4.50 -0.05 -4.24
CA GLU A 212 5.92 0.23 -4.51
C GLU A 212 6.88 -0.69 -3.72
N SER A 213 6.39 -1.41 -2.71
CA SER A 213 7.17 -2.36 -1.93
C SER A 213 7.72 -3.49 -2.81
N LYS A 214 9.05 -3.58 -2.89
CA LYS A 214 9.74 -4.65 -3.63
C LYS A 214 9.38 -6.03 -3.09
N TYR A 215 9.24 -6.16 -1.77
CA TYR A 215 8.85 -7.41 -1.14
C TYR A 215 7.44 -7.83 -1.57
N LEU A 216 6.44 -6.93 -1.52
CA LEU A 216 5.09 -7.23 -1.98
C LEU A 216 5.06 -7.67 -3.45
N GLN A 217 5.70 -6.90 -4.33
CA GLN A 217 5.76 -7.24 -5.75
C GLN A 217 6.41 -8.60 -6.01
N LYS A 218 7.52 -8.92 -5.32
CA LYS A 218 8.22 -10.21 -5.42
C LYS A 218 7.28 -11.35 -4.99
N ARG A 219 6.58 -11.20 -3.87
CA ARG A 219 5.68 -12.22 -3.32
C ARG A 219 4.46 -12.45 -4.22
N ILE A 220 3.84 -11.39 -4.74
CA ILE A 220 2.72 -11.51 -5.70
C ILE A 220 3.18 -12.21 -6.98
N LYS A 221 4.34 -11.85 -7.54
CA LYS A 221 4.90 -12.52 -8.74
C LYS A 221 5.16 -14.00 -8.49
N GLN A 222 5.82 -14.34 -7.39
CA GLN A 222 6.09 -15.73 -7.02
C GLN A 222 4.79 -16.55 -6.91
N GLU A 223 3.75 -15.98 -6.30
CA GLU A 223 2.50 -16.69 -6.06
C GLU A 223 1.63 -16.79 -7.32
N PHE A 224 1.57 -15.76 -8.17
CA PHE A 224 0.52 -15.65 -9.20
C PHE A 224 1.02 -15.63 -10.65
N SER A 225 2.33 -15.57 -10.93
CA SER A 225 2.84 -15.56 -12.32
C SER A 225 2.45 -16.80 -13.14
N HIS A 226 2.08 -17.91 -12.49
CA HIS A 226 1.58 -19.10 -13.16
C HIS A 226 0.10 -19.01 -13.58
N ARG A 227 -0.67 -18.07 -13.00
CA ARG A 227 -2.10 -17.82 -13.32
C ARG A 227 -2.30 -16.57 -14.15
N VAL A 228 -1.58 -15.50 -13.82
CA VAL A 228 -1.62 -14.23 -14.53
C VAL A 228 -0.20 -13.80 -14.86
N PHE A 229 0.12 -13.82 -16.17
CA PHE A 229 1.48 -13.58 -16.63
C PHE A 229 1.93 -12.13 -16.38
N ASN A 230 1.04 -11.17 -16.60
CA ASN A 230 1.38 -9.74 -16.48
C ASN A 230 1.03 -9.21 -15.09
N ILE A 231 2.01 -9.15 -14.20
CA ILE A 231 1.88 -8.46 -12.90
C ILE A 231 2.65 -7.14 -13.02
N LEU A 232 1.90 -6.06 -13.12
CA LEU A 232 2.37 -4.76 -13.59
C LEU A 232 2.25 -3.71 -12.49
N VAL A 233 3.28 -2.88 -12.37
CA VAL A 233 3.27 -1.68 -11.53
C VAL A 233 3.32 -0.50 -12.48
N PRO A 234 2.23 0.29 -12.62
CA PRO A 234 2.23 1.47 -13.47
C PRO A 234 3.30 2.49 -13.06
N PHE A 235 3.69 3.36 -14.00
CA PHE A 235 4.63 4.44 -13.72
C PHE A 235 4.06 5.43 -12.68
N GLN A 236 4.63 5.47 -11.47
CA GLN A 236 4.12 6.23 -10.33
C GLN A 236 2.73 5.73 -9.86
N PRO A 237 2.66 4.56 -9.22
CA PRO A 237 1.39 3.95 -8.80
C PRO A 237 0.63 4.83 -7.78
N THR A 238 1.33 5.67 -7.01
CA THR A 238 0.75 6.59 -6.03
C THR A 238 -0.12 7.69 -6.66
N VAL A 239 0.10 8.07 -7.93
CA VAL A 239 -0.67 9.13 -8.62
C VAL A 239 -1.72 8.59 -9.59
N ALA A 240 -2.05 7.30 -9.51
CA ALA A 240 -2.99 6.66 -10.44
C ALA A 240 -4.37 7.31 -10.44
N ILE A 241 -4.88 7.73 -9.28
CA ILE A 241 -6.18 8.41 -9.18
C ILE A 241 -6.15 9.75 -9.91
N SER A 242 -5.15 10.59 -9.64
CA SER A 242 -5.07 11.93 -10.24
C SER A 242 -4.79 11.85 -11.74
N ARG A 243 -3.86 10.98 -12.17
CA ARG A 243 -3.59 10.75 -13.61
C ARG A 243 -4.82 10.19 -14.32
N GLY A 244 -5.50 9.22 -13.71
CA GLY A 244 -6.74 8.65 -14.22
C GLY A 244 -7.85 9.67 -14.40
N ALA A 245 -8.04 10.54 -13.40
CA ALA A 245 -9.01 11.62 -13.46
C ALA A 245 -8.69 12.64 -14.57
N VAL A 246 -7.40 12.95 -14.77
CA VAL A 246 -6.97 13.81 -15.89
C VAL A 246 -7.27 13.13 -17.22
N ILE A 247 -6.90 11.86 -17.40
CA ILE A 247 -7.17 11.11 -18.65
C ILE A 247 -8.66 11.07 -18.95
N TYR A 248 -9.49 10.82 -17.94
CA TYR A 248 -10.94 10.79 -18.10
C TYR A 248 -11.53 12.14 -18.54
N GLY A 249 -10.96 13.25 -18.06
CA GLY A 249 -11.42 14.60 -18.41
C GLY A 249 -10.84 15.15 -19.71
N LEU A 250 -9.92 14.43 -20.39
CA LEU A 250 -9.41 14.84 -21.69
C LEU A 250 -10.46 14.58 -22.78
N PRO A 251 -10.63 15.52 -23.73
CA PRO A 251 -11.56 15.39 -24.85
C PRO A 251 -11.11 14.35 -25.90
#